data_AF-A0A661EVY3-F1
#
_entry.id   AF-A0A661EVY3-F1
#
_cell.length_a   1.000
_cell.length_b   1.000
_cell.length_c   1.000
_cell.angle_alpha   90.00
_cell.angle_beta   90.00
_cell.angle_gamma   90.00
#
_symmetry.space_group_name_H-M   'P 1'
#
loop_
_entity.id
_entity.type
_entity.pdbx_description
1 polymer ?
#
loop_
_entity_poly.entity_id
_entity_poly.type
_entity_poly.pdbx_seq_one_letter_code
_entity_poly.pdbx_strand_id
1 'polypeptide(L)' 'MVLVTFTIVLLRYGFDLGWIWLQETVTVMHALVFMLAAAYTLADDEHVRVDIVYNRMTKRARAWVNCLGVLFL' A
#
# COMPACT_ATOMS: atom_id res chain seq x y z
N MET A 1 -4.13 13.78 1.51
CA MET A 1 -3.53 13.81 0.16
C MET A 1 -4.03 15.02 -0.65
N VAL A 2 -5.34 15.15 -0.89
CA VAL A 2 -5.92 16.26 -1.68
C VAL A 2 -5.44 17.64 -1.26
N LEU A 3 -5.50 17.99 0.04
CA LEU A 3 -5.06 19.31 0.52
C LEU A 3 -3.57 19.57 0.25
N VAL A 4 -2.71 18.57 0.49
CA VAL A 4 -1.26 18.68 0.25
C VAL A 4 -0.97 18.87 -1.23
N THR A 5 -1.61 18.06 -2.09
CA THR A 5 -1.48 18.17 -3.54
C THR A 5 -1.99 19.53 -4.05
N PHE A 6 -3.11 20.02 -3.53
CA PHE A 6 -3.65 21.33 -3.87
C PHE A 6 -2.67 22.45 -3.51
N THR A 7 -2.11 22.43 -2.30
CA THR A 7 -1.10 23.40 -1.86
C THR A 7 0.15 23.35 -2.74
N ILE A 8 0.62 22.16 -3.12
CA ILE A 8 1.77 21.99 -4.03
C ILE A 8 1.48 22.65 -5.39
N VAL A 9 0.30 22.41 -5.97
CA VAL A 9 -0.10 22.98 -7.25
C VAL A 9 -0.19 24.50 -7.15
N LEU A 10 -0.81 25.02 -6.09
CA LEU A 10 -0.96 26.45 -5.86
C LEU A 10 0.40 27.14 -5.71
N LEU A 11 1.32 26.59 -4.92
CA LEU A 11 2.67 27.14 -4.75
C LEU A 11 3.47 27.09 -6.06
N ARG A 12 3.41 25.98 -6.79
CA ARG A 12 4.19 25.78 -8.01
C ARG A 12 3.71 26.63 -9.17
N TYR A 13 2.41 26.71 -9.39
CA TYR A 13 1.86 27.40 -10.57
C TYR A 13 1.37 28.82 -10.26
N GLY A 14 0.96 29.10 -9.01
CA GLY A 14 0.51 30.43 -8.60
C GLY A 14 1.64 31.33 -8.13
N PHE A 15 2.70 30.76 -7.53
CA PHE A 15 3.79 31.51 -6.91
C PHE A 15 5.18 31.17 -7.46
N ASP A 16 5.29 30.25 -8.43
CA ASP A 16 6.55 29.75 -8.99
C ASP A 16 7.53 29.18 -7.92
N LEU A 17 6.99 28.69 -6.81
CA LEU A 17 7.75 28.09 -5.71
C LEU A 17 7.64 26.56 -5.75
N GLY A 18 8.78 25.86 -5.80
CA GLY A 18 8.81 24.40 -5.91
C GLY A 18 9.90 23.75 -5.06
N TRP A 19 9.52 22.69 -4.33
CA TRP A 19 10.44 21.85 -3.56
C TRP A 19 10.18 20.37 -3.84
N ILE A 20 11.23 19.62 -4.16
CA ILE A 20 11.15 18.19 -4.49
C ILE A 20 10.65 17.38 -3.28
N TRP A 21 11.17 17.66 -2.08
CA TRP A 21 10.73 16.99 -0.85
C TRP A 21 9.22 17.09 -0.63
N LEU A 22 8.61 18.21 -1.06
CA LEU A 22 7.21 18.48 -0.76
C LEU A 22 6.34 17.64 -1.69
N GLN A 23 6.79 17.44 -2.93
CA GLN A 23 6.15 16.52 -3.86
C GLN A 23 6.28 15.07 -3.40
N GLU A 24 7.44 14.68 -2.88
CA GLU A 24 7.67 13.33 -2.35
C GLU A 24 6.75 12.99 -1.16
N THR A 25 6.34 13.99 -0.36
CA THR A 25 5.37 13.76 0.72
C THR A 25 4.07 13.13 0.24
N VAL A 26 3.63 13.45 -0.98
CA VAL A 26 2.43 12.86 -1.60
C VAL A 26 2.64 11.35 -1.77
N THR A 27 3.76 10.94 -2.38
CA THR A 27 4.08 9.51 -2.55
C THR A 27 4.18 8.78 -1.21
N VAL A 28 4.84 9.38 -0.22
CA VAL A 28 4.98 8.79 1.12
C VAL A 28 3.63 8.68 1.82
N MET A 29 2.76 9.70 1.75
CA MET A 29 1.40 9.64 2.31
C MET A 29 0.56 8.55 1.64
N HIS A 30 0.69 8.36 0.33
CA HIS A 30 0.00 7.29 -0.38
C HIS A 30 0.48 5.91 0.08
N ALA A 31 1.81 5.73 0.16
CA ALA A 31 2.41 4.50 0.65
C ALA A 31 1.97 4.20 2.09
N LEU A 32 1.88 5.20 2.97
CA LEU A 32 1.39 5.02 4.34
C LEU A 32 -0.05 4.50 4.38
N VAL A 33 -0.97 5.11 3.62
CA VAL A 33 -2.36 4.67 3.56
C VAL A 33 -2.44 3.24 3.01
N PHE A 34 -1.70 2.95 1.95
CA PHE A 34 -1.67 1.62 1.35
C PHE A 34 -1.14 0.56 2.32
N MET A 35 -0.01 0.82 2.99
CA MET A 35 0.60 -0.12 3.93
C MET A 35 -0.30 -0.36 5.15
N LEU A 36 -0.98 0.67 5.65
CA LEU A 36 -1.94 0.51 6.75
C LEU A 36 -3.15 -0.34 6.33
N ALA A 37 -3.72 -0.08 5.15
CA ALA A 37 -4.83 -0.87 4.63
C ALA A 37 -4.40 -2.33 4.32
N ALA A 38 -3.21 -2.52 3.76
CA ALA A 38 -2.65 -3.84 3.49
C ALA A 38 -2.42 -4.64 4.78
N ALA A 39 -1.87 -4.01 5.82
CA ALA A 39 -1.68 -4.64 7.12
C ALA A 39 -3.03 -5.03 7.77
N TYR A 40 -4.03 -4.15 7.69
CA TYR A 40 -5.38 -4.41 8.21
C TYR A 40 -6.06 -5.59 7.48
N THR A 41 -6.08 -5.57 6.15
CA THR A 41 -6.65 -6.65 5.33
C THR A 41 -5.93 -7.98 5.49
N LEU A 42 -4.61 -7.96 5.74
CA LEU A 42 -3.86 -9.17 6.06
C LEU A 42 -4.23 -9.73 7.44
N ALA A 43 -4.47 -8.86 8.43
CA ALA A 43 -4.89 -9.27 9.77
C ALA A 43 -6.26 -9.97 9.77
N ASP A 44 -7.19 -9.51 8.93
CA ASP A 44 -8.53 -10.11 8.77
C ASP A 44 -8.53 -11.32 7.81
N ASP A 45 -7.38 -11.77 7.32
CA ASP A 45 -7.22 -12.86 6.33
C ASP A 45 -7.95 -12.57 4.99
N GLU A 46 -8.40 -11.34 4.74
CA GLU A 46 -9.13 -10.90 3.54
C GLU A 46 -8.21 -10.43 2.39
N HIS A 47 -6.89 -10.60 2.54
CA HIS A 47 -5.96 -10.36 1.44
C HIS A 47 -6.33 -11.21 0.22
N VAL A 48 -6.41 -10.60 -0.97
CA VAL A 48 -6.83 -11.28 -2.22
C VAL A 48 -5.89 -12.44 -2.53
N ARG A 49 -6.41 -13.67 -2.50
CA ARG A 49 -5.66 -14.90 -2.82
C ARG A 49 -6.24 -15.57 -4.05
N VAL A 50 -5.45 -16.43 -4.68
CA VAL A 50 -5.97 -17.36 -5.69
C VAL A 50 -6.70 -18.51 -4.97
N ASP A 51 -7.97 -18.27 -4.64
CA ASP A 51 -8.79 -19.15 -3.80
C ASP A 51 -8.99 -20.56 -4.38
N ILE A 52 -8.95 -20.71 -5.71
CA ILE A 52 -9.17 -22.00 -6.40
C ILE A 52 -8.10 -23.03 -6.02
N VAL A 53 -6.85 -22.59 -5.90
CA VAL A 53 -5.71 -23.46 -5.54
C VAL A 53 -5.61 -23.56 -4.02
N TYR A 54 -5.72 -22.43 -3.33
CA TYR A 54 -5.58 -22.34 -1.87
C TYR A 54 -6.61 -23.21 -1.12
N ASN A 55 -7.86 -23.24 -1.58
CA ASN A 55 -8.92 -24.03 -0.95
C ASN A 55 -8.73 -25.55 -1.09
N ARG A 56 -7.98 -26.01 -2.10
CA ARG A 56 -7.67 -27.43 -2.30
C ARG A 56 -6.45 -27.91 -1.50
N MET A 57 -5.74 -27.01 -0.83
CA MET A 57 -4.50 -27.32 -0.10
C MET A 57 -4.75 -27.84 1.32
N THR A 58 -3.87 -28.76 1.74
CA THR A 58 -3.82 -29.21 3.14
C THR A 58 -3.40 -28.07 4.07
N LYS A 59 -3.69 -28.19 5.38
CA LYS A 59 -3.34 -27.15 6.38
C LYS A 59 -1.84 -26.81 6.38
N ARG A 60 -0.96 -27.81 6.18
CA ARG A 60 0.49 -27.62 6.09
C ARG A 60 0.91 -26.85 4.83
N ALA A 61 0.32 -27.18 3.68
CA ALA A 61 0.61 -26.48 2.43
C ALA A 61 0.16 -25.01 2.49
N ARG A 62 -1.01 -24.72 3.09
CA ARG A 62 -1.48 -23.35 3.31
C ARG A 62 -0.55 -22.54 4.22
N ALA A 63 -0.05 -23.13 5.31
CA ALA A 63 0.91 -22.47 6.19
C ALA A 63 2.23 -22.13 5.46
N TRP A 64 2.74 -23.04 4.62
CA TRP A 64 3.91 -22.76 3.79
C TRP A 64 3.66 -21.65 2.78
N VAL A 65 2.52 -21.66 2.10
CA VAL A 65 2.15 -20.58 1.17
C VAL A 65 2.04 -19.24 1.87
N ASN A 66 1.42 -19.18 3.05
CA ASN A 66 1.33 -17.94 3.83
C ASN A 66 2.72 -17.46 4.29
N CYS A 67 3.58 -18.36 4.78
CA CYS A 67 4.94 -18.01 5.19
C CYS A 67 5.79 -17.48 4.02
N LEU A 68 5.76 -18.18 2.88
CA LEU A 68 6.50 -17.76 1.69
C LEU A 68 5.93 -16.47 1.11
N GLY A 69 4.60 -16.30 1.14
CA GLY A 69 3.93 -15.08 0.75
C GLY A 69 4.40 -13.88 1.55
N VAL A 70 4.42 -13.97 2.88
CA VAL A 70 4.88 -12.88 3.76
C VAL A 70 6.39 -12.61 3.65
N LEU A 71 7.19 -13.62 3.32
CA LEU A 71 8.66 -13.48 3.28
C LEU A 71 9.17 -12.85 1.98
N PHE A 72 8.51 -13.12 0.85
CA PHE A 72 9.01 -12.75 -0.48
C PHE A 72 8.19 -11.66 -1.19
N LEU A 73 7.00 -11.33 -0.68
CA LEU A 73 6.02 -10.42 -1.27
C LEU A 73 5.56 -9.40 -0.23
#